data_AF-A0A2D3VZ48-F1
#
_entry.id   AF-A0A2D3VZ48-F1
#
_cell.length_a   1.000
_cell.length_b   1.000
_cell.length_c   1.000
_cell.angle_alpha   90.00
_cell.angle_beta   90.00
_cell.angle_gamma   90.00
#
_symmetry.space_group_name_H-M   'P 1'
#
loop_
_entity.id
_entity.type
_entity.pdbx_description
1 polymer ?
#
loop_
_entity_poly.entity_id
_entity_poly.type
_entity_poly.pdbx_seq_one_letter_code
_entity_poly.pdbx_strand_id
1 'polypeptide(L)'
;MINLESKNIQKQKLEELGEVEELKHIFPEAFEDGKLNMEKFKNLLFDIKDEKSEHYSFNWSGKQDCYKIIKQKSNLTLKVDSSHCEL
;
A
#
# COMPACT_ATOMS: atom_id res chain seq x y z
N MET A 1 29.57 -22.26 -12.75
CA MET A 1 29.75 -21.39 -13.91
C MET A 1 28.39 -20.82 -14.25
N ILE A 2 28.10 -19.57 -13.88
CA ILE A 2 26.80 -18.94 -14.15
C ILE A 2 26.82 -18.50 -15.61
N ASN A 3 25.91 -19.05 -16.42
CA ASN A 3 25.73 -18.63 -17.80
C ASN A 3 25.11 -17.22 -17.78
N LEU A 4 25.94 -16.21 -17.99
CA LEU A 4 25.51 -14.84 -18.18
C LEU A 4 25.20 -14.64 -19.66
N GLU A 5 24.09 -15.20 -20.09
CA GLU A 5 23.60 -14.97 -21.44
C GLU A 5 23.06 -13.55 -21.52
N SER A 6 23.85 -12.64 -22.10
CA SER A 6 23.45 -11.25 -22.34
C SER A 6 22.25 -11.24 -23.29
N LYS A 7 21.05 -10.97 -22.75
CA LYS A 7 19.84 -10.88 -23.57
C LYS A 7 19.98 -9.72 -24.55
N ASN A 8 19.76 -10.02 -25.84
CA ASN A 8 19.70 -9.02 -26.90
C ASN A 8 18.40 -8.21 -26.76
N ILE A 9 18.52 -6.88 -26.68
CA ILE A 9 17.39 -5.94 -26.54
C ILE A 9 16.30 -6.17 -27.59
N GLN A 10 16.65 -6.55 -28.82
CA GLN A 10 15.68 -6.83 -29.87
C GLN A 10 14.89 -8.12 -29.61
N LYS A 11 15.56 -9.14 -29.07
CA LYS A 11 14.91 -10.41 -28.72
C LYS A 11 13.97 -10.23 -27.53
N GLN A 12 14.39 -9.46 -26.52
CA GLN A 12 13.56 -9.11 -25.37
C GLN A 12 12.29 -8.38 -25.81
N LYS A 13 12.43 -7.38 -26.68
CA LYS A 13 11.28 -6.64 -27.21
C LYS A 13 10.29 -7.53 -27.98
N LEU A 14 10.77 -8.56 -28.67
CA LEU A 14 9.92 -9.49 -29.41
C LEU A 14 9.14 -10.42 -28.46
N GLU A 15 9.80 -10.93 -27.42
CA GLU A 15 9.17 -11.75 -26.37
C GLU A 15 8.10 -10.94 -25.62
N GLU A 16 8.41 -9.69 -25.24
CA GLU A 16 7.48 -8.78 -24.57
C GLU A 16 6.22 -8.49 -25.41
N LEU A 17 6.33 -8.41 -26.73
CA LEU A 17 5.17 -8.21 -27.61
C LEU A 17 4.25 -9.44 -27.64
N GLY A 18 4.81 -10.64 -27.62
CA GLY A 18 4.04 -11.89 -27.59
C GLY A 18 3.25 -12.03 -26.27
N GLU A 19 3.86 -11.71 -25.14
CA GLU A 19 3.19 -11.74 -23.84
C GLU A 19 2.01 -10.74 -23.79
N VAL A 20 2.16 -9.57 -24.42
CA VAL A 20 1.07 -8.58 -24.52
C VAL A 20 -0.08 -9.08 -25.39
N GLU A 21 0.20 -9.83 -26.46
CA GLU A 21 -0.82 -10.43 -27.32
C GLU A 21 -1.59 -11.56 -26.62
N GLU A 22 -0.90 -12.38 -25.83
CA GLU A 22 -1.53 -13.39 -24.98
C GLU A 22 -2.45 -12.75 -23.93
N LEU A 23 -2.00 -11.67 -23.28
CA LEU A 23 -2.81 -10.92 -22.32
C LEU A 23 -4.08 -10.33 -22.97
N LYS A 24 -3.98 -9.85 -24.21
CA LYS A 24 -5.14 -9.36 -24.99
C LYS A 24 -6.13 -10.48 -25.30
N HIS A 25 -5.65 -11.70 -25.54
CA HIS A 25 -6.52 -12.84 -25.81
C HIS A 25 -7.28 -13.30 -24.55
N ILE A 26 -6.62 -13.30 -23.40
CA ILE A 26 -7.20 -13.76 -22.13
C ILE A 26 -8.18 -12.72 -21.55
N PHE A 27 -7.85 -11.43 -21.62
CA PHE A 27 -8.63 -10.35 -21.02
C PHE A 27 -8.93 -9.22 -22.02
N PRO A 28 -9.75 -9.45 -23.06
CA PRO A 28 -10.06 -8.42 -24.05
C PRO A 28 -10.76 -7.21 -23.42
N GLU A 29 -11.56 -7.42 -22.37
CA GLU A 29 -12.33 -6.37 -21.68
C GLU A 29 -11.46 -5.38 -20.89
N ALA A 30 -10.20 -5.73 -20.61
CA ALA A 30 -9.26 -4.87 -19.89
C ALA A 30 -8.53 -3.86 -20.81
N PHE A 31 -8.67 -4.00 -22.13
CA PHE A 31 -8.02 -3.11 -23.10
C PHE A 31 -9.04 -2.14 -23.73
N GLU A 32 -8.71 -0.86 -23.74
CA GLU A 32 -9.46 0.20 -24.43
C GLU A 32 -8.52 0.95 -25.38
N ASP A 33 -8.92 1.14 -26.64
CA ASP A 33 -8.12 1.80 -27.69
C ASP A 33 -6.66 1.31 -27.78
N GLY A 34 -6.47 0.00 -27.63
CA GLY A 34 -5.16 -0.64 -27.70
C GLY A 34 -4.24 -0.39 -26.49
N LYS A 35 -4.74 0.27 -25.44
CA LYS A 35 -4.04 0.48 -24.17
C LYS A 35 -4.69 -0.35 -23.06
N LEU A 36 -3.87 -0.84 -22.14
CA LEU A 36 -4.36 -1.54 -20.95
C LEU A 36 -4.99 -0.53 -19.99
N ASN A 37 -6.28 -0.64 -19.73
CA ASN A 37 -6.96 0.12 -18.70
C ASN A 37 -6.74 -0.58 -17.35
N MET A 38 -5.85 -0.01 -16.53
CA MET A 38 -5.48 -0.57 -15.22
C MET A 38 -6.65 -0.64 -14.24
N GLU A 39 -7.65 0.23 -14.35
CA GLU A 39 -8.82 0.21 -13.47
C GLU A 39 -9.73 -0.98 -13.82
N LYS A 40 -10.04 -1.17 -15.10
CA LYS A 40 -10.81 -2.33 -15.57
C LYS A 40 -10.09 -3.65 -15.28
N PHE A 41 -8.78 -3.70 -15.53
CA PHE A 41 -7.97 -4.87 -15.24
C PHE A 41 -7.98 -5.23 -13.75
N LYS A 42 -7.81 -4.24 -12.86
CA LYS A 42 -7.91 -4.44 -11.41
C LYS A 42 -9.30 -4.90 -10.99
N ASN A 43 -10.35 -4.30 -11.53
CA ASN A 43 -11.73 -4.68 -11.22
C ASN A 43 -12.01 -6.13 -11.64
N LEU A 44 -11.50 -6.56 -12.79
CA LEU A 44 -11.66 -7.92 -13.30
C LEU A 44 -10.90 -8.95 -12.46
N LEU A 45 -9.68 -8.62 -12.03
CA LEU A 45 -8.82 -9.52 -11.26
C LEU A 45 -9.23 -9.66 -9.79
N PHE A 46 -9.63 -8.56 -9.17
CA PHE A 46 -9.76 -8.50 -7.72
C PHE A 46 -11.21 -8.48 -7.23
N ASP A 47 -12.21 -8.56 -8.12
CA ASP A 47 -13.65 -8.34 -7.80
C ASP A 47 -13.76 -7.31 -6.69
N ILE A 48 -13.17 -6.12 -6.94
CA ILE A 48 -13.05 -5.07 -5.94
C ILE A 48 -14.46 -4.56 -5.70
N LYS A 49 -15.18 -5.26 -4.83
CA LYS A 49 -16.29 -4.70 -4.10
C LYS A 49 -15.69 -3.53 -3.37
N ASP A 50 -16.05 -2.36 -3.85
CA ASP A 50 -15.96 -1.12 -3.11
C ASP A 50 -16.90 -1.31 -1.92
N GLU A 51 -16.46 -2.11 -0.94
CA GLU A 51 -17.05 -2.23 0.37
C GLU A 51 -16.70 -0.89 1.01
N LYS A 52 -17.46 0.13 0.61
CA LYS A 52 -17.57 1.41 1.29
C LYS A 52 -18.18 1.10 2.65
N SER A 53 -17.40 0.45 3.49
CA SER A 53 -17.54 0.53 4.93
C SER A 53 -17.49 2.03 5.19
N GLU A 54 -18.65 2.59 5.56
CA GLU A 54 -18.79 3.99 5.88
C GLU A 54 -17.89 4.28 7.08
N HIS A 55 -16.63 4.59 6.80
CA HIS A 55 -15.63 4.83 7.81
C HIS A 55 -15.88 6.23 8.38
N TYR A 56 -16.77 6.31 9.37
CA TYR A 56 -16.95 7.52 10.14
C TYR A 56 -15.69 7.75 10.98
N SER A 57 -14.91 8.76 10.59
CA SER A 57 -13.75 9.19 11.36
C SER A 57 -14.03 10.54 12.00
N PHE A 58 -13.93 10.60 13.32
CA PHE A 58 -14.00 11.86 14.05
C PHE A 58 -12.61 12.51 14.01
N ASN A 59 -12.50 13.67 13.35
CA ASN A 59 -11.27 14.45 13.23
C ASN A 59 -11.44 15.81 13.89
N TRP A 60 -10.46 16.22 14.70
CA TRP A 60 -10.43 17.52 15.36
C TRP A 60 -9.00 18.09 15.34
N SER A 61 -8.88 19.42 15.43
CA SER A 61 -7.58 20.07 15.47
C SER A 61 -6.76 19.59 16.66
N GLY A 62 -5.51 19.16 16.43
CA GLY A 62 -4.63 18.64 17.48
C GLY A 62 -4.79 17.15 17.80
N LYS A 63 -5.71 16.41 17.15
CA LYS A 63 -5.86 14.94 17.32
C LYS A 63 -4.52 14.21 17.22
N GLN A 64 -3.74 14.54 16.18
CA GLN A 64 -2.43 13.92 15.94
C GLN A 64 -1.41 14.28 17.02
N ASP A 65 -1.40 15.53 17.49
CA ASP A 65 -0.45 15.97 18.50
C ASP A 65 -0.77 15.38 19.88
N CYS A 66 -2.05 15.19 20.22
CA CYS A 66 -2.46 14.41 21.39
C CYS A 66 -1.88 12.99 21.36
N TYR A 67 -1.99 12.29 20.23
CA TYR A 67 -1.43 10.94 20.11
C TYR A 67 0.09 10.90 20.23
N LYS A 68 0.80 11.92 19.74
CA LYS A 68 2.26 12.02 19.94
C LYS A 68 2.61 12.16 21.43
N ILE A 69 1.88 13.01 22.16
CA ILE A 69 2.09 13.23 23.60
C ILE A 69 1.80 11.96 24.40
N ILE A 70 0.71 11.23 24.09
CA ILE A 70 0.36 9.97 24.77
C ILE A 70 1.46 8.91 24.59
N LYS A 71 2.07 8.84 23.41
CA LYS A 71 3.17 7.91 23.13
C LYS A 71 4.51 8.35 23.73
N GLN A 72 4.61 9.59 24.19
CA GLN A 72 5.85 10.11 24.75
C GLN A 72 6.09 9.51 26.14
N LYS A 73 7.28 8.96 26.36
CA LYS A 73 7.72 8.49 27.67
C LYS A 73 7.79 9.64 28.69
N SER A 74 7.53 9.35 29.96
CA SER A 74 7.78 10.32 31.03
C SER A 74 9.28 10.56 31.17
N ASN A 75 9.66 11.82 31.39
CA ASN A 75 11.05 12.21 31.63
C ASN A 75 11.39 12.29 33.12
N LEU A 76 10.39 12.11 33.98
CA LEU A 76 10.52 12.28 35.43
C LEU A 76 10.09 11.01 36.16
N THR A 77 10.72 10.81 37.31
CA THR A 77 10.42 9.73 38.24
C THR A 77 9.61 10.29 39.40
N LEU A 78 8.57 9.56 39.80
CA LEU A 78 7.79 9.89 41.00
C LEU A 78 8.69 9.82 42.24
N LYS A 79 8.62 10.84 43.10
CA LYS A 79 9.28 10.85 44.42
C LYS A 79 8.24 10.58 45.50
N VAL A 80 8.65 9.87 46.53
CA VAL A 80 7.84 9.65 47.73
C VAL A 80 7.71 10.98 48.46
N ASP A 81 6.49 11.33 48.82
CA ASP A 81 6.22 12.49 49.67
C ASP A 81 6.60 12.15 51.11
N SER A 82 7.64 12.80 51.62
CA SER A 82 8.13 12.62 52.98
C SER A 82 7.30 13.39 54.01
N SER A 83 6.44 14.33 53.59
CA SER A 83 5.61 15.15 54.49
C SER A 83 4.50 14.36 55.18
N HIS A 84 4.18 13.18 54.66
CA HIS A 84 3.05 12.36 55.11
C HIS A 84 3.50 11.07 55.82
N CYS A 85 4.77 10.98 56.22
CA CYS A 85 5.30 9.85 56.96
C CYS A 85 5.39 10.21 58.46
N GLU A 86 4.25 10.37 59.11
CA GLU A 86 4.15 10.39 60.58
C GLU A 86 3.64 9.02 61.05
N LEU A 87 4.56 8.19 61.55
CA LEU A 87 4.30 7.07 62.45
C LEU A 87 5.34 7.11 63.58
#